data_AF-A0A965R0Q4-F1
#
_entry.id   AF-A0A965R0Q4-F1
#
_cell.length_a   1.000
_cell.length_b   1.000
_cell.length_c   1.000
_cell.angle_alpha   90.00
_cell.angle_beta   90.00
_cell.angle_gamma   90.00
#
_symmetry.space_group_name_H-M   'P 1'
#
loop_
_entity.id
_entity.type
_entity.pdbx_description
1 polymer ?
#
loop_
_entity_poly.entity_id
_entity_poly.type
_entity_poly.pdbx_seq_one_letter_code
_entity_poly.pdbx_strand_id
1 'polypeptide(L)'
;NTTDLSNQNQTGTSQAAITNGSNAQSPSNSQAAIPKGKNGCSAPMSADAFSKLKNAVEQKPFSDTRMSTAKIATKNNCLSTNQIFEICKLFSMDDDKLKYAQFAYDFCSDKANYYTISEVFAFSTTQEKFNTFLDAK
;
A
#
# COMPACT_ATOMS: atom_id res chain seq x y z
N ASN A 1 -9.74 55.26 25.29
CA ASN A 1 -10.61 54.07 25.36
C ASN A 1 -9.85 52.94 26.02
N THR A 2 -9.93 52.75 27.35
CA THR A 2 -10.89 51.85 28.05
C THR A 2 -10.93 50.46 27.41
N THR A 3 -10.70 49.32 28.07
CA THR A 3 -10.76 48.88 29.50
C THR A 3 -10.14 47.45 29.48
N ASP A 4 -9.19 47.00 30.31
CA ASP A 4 -9.12 46.79 31.76
C ASP A 4 -9.39 45.32 32.22
N LEU A 5 -8.66 44.93 33.27
CA LEU A 5 -8.77 43.79 34.22
C LEU A 5 -8.54 42.36 33.71
N SER A 6 -7.45 41.65 34.07
CA SER A 6 -7.03 41.13 35.39
C SER A 6 -7.83 39.90 35.86
N ASN A 7 -7.14 38.81 36.24
CA ASN A 7 -6.96 38.42 37.64
C ASN A 7 -6.12 37.14 37.78
N GLN A 8 -5.28 37.11 38.82
CA GLN A 8 -4.51 35.95 39.28
C GLN A 8 -5.37 35.08 40.22
N ASN A 9 -5.01 33.81 40.44
CA ASN A 9 -4.33 33.36 41.67
C ASN A 9 -4.49 31.84 41.96
N GLN A 10 -3.36 31.26 42.37
CA GLN A 10 -3.14 30.22 43.38
C GLN A 10 -3.49 28.72 43.23
N THR A 11 -2.49 28.00 43.73
CA THR A 11 -2.22 26.58 43.91
C THR A 11 -3.06 25.92 45.02
N GLY A 12 -3.39 24.64 44.84
CA GLY A 12 -3.91 23.77 45.90
C GLY A 12 -3.60 22.31 45.61
N THR A 13 -2.70 21.71 46.40
CA THR A 13 -2.37 20.28 46.43
C THR A 13 -3.32 19.50 47.34
N SER A 14 -3.74 18.30 46.93
CA SER A 14 -4.09 17.16 47.81
C SER A 14 -4.14 15.84 47.01
N GLN A 15 -3.92 14.73 47.71
CA GLN A 15 -3.30 13.47 47.28
C GLN A 15 -4.27 12.36 46.80
N ALA A 16 -3.66 11.40 46.06
CA ALA A 16 -3.83 9.94 46.02
C ALA A 16 -5.16 9.26 45.58
N ALA A 17 -5.09 8.45 44.50
CA ALA A 17 -5.37 6.99 44.52
C ALA A 17 -5.13 6.36 43.13
N ILE A 18 -4.40 5.24 43.11
CA ILE A 18 -4.20 4.31 41.98
C ILE A 18 -5.33 3.28 41.98
N THR A 19 -6.06 3.08 40.88
CA THR A 19 -6.74 1.80 40.56
C THR A 19 -7.04 1.70 39.06
N ASN A 20 -6.71 0.53 38.49
CA ASN A 20 -6.89 0.08 37.10
C ASN A 20 -8.38 -0.09 36.74
N GLY A 21 -8.78 0.33 35.53
CA GLY A 21 -10.14 0.11 35.01
C GLY A 21 -10.23 0.30 33.51
N SER A 22 -10.18 -0.81 32.77
CA SER A 22 -10.39 -0.93 31.34
C SER A 22 -11.82 -0.56 30.93
N ASN A 23 -12.00 0.34 29.95
CA ASN A 23 -12.99 0.16 28.86
C ASN A 23 -12.97 1.32 27.86
N ALA A 24 -12.60 1.01 26.61
CA ALA A 24 -13.05 1.76 25.44
C ALA A 24 -13.32 0.75 24.33
N GLN A 25 -14.61 0.40 24.20
CA GLN A 25 -15.13 -0.62 23.30
C GLN A 25 -15.25 -0.08 21.87
N SER A 26 -14.88 -0.94 20.91
CA SER A 26 -14.93 -0.75 19.46
C SER A 26 -16.33 -0.46 18.91
N PRO A 27 -16.38 0.01 17.64
CA PRO A 27 -17.36 -0.47 16.68
C PRO A 27 -16.70 -1.37 15.64
N SER A 28 -17.27 -2.57 15.51
CA SER A 28 -17.07 -3.56 14.45
C SER A 28 -17.06 -2.92 13.05
N ASN A 29 -16.12 -3.33 12.19
CA ASN A 29 -16.40 -3.31 10.75
C ASN A 29 -16.05 -4.66 10.14
N SER A 30 -17.11 -5.32 9.70
CA SER A 30 -17.21 -6.67 9.19
C SER A 30 -16.20 -6.92 8.06
N GLN A 31 -15.31 -7.89 8.27
CA GLN A 31 -14.60 -8.54 7.16
C GLN A 31 -15.63 -9.31 6.34
N ALA A 32 -16.23 -8.62 5.36
CA ALA A 32 -16.95 -9.25 4.28
C ALA A 32 -15.98 -10.20 3.58
N ALA A 33 -16.25 -11.50 3.67
CA ALA A 33 -15.51 -12.53 2.97
C ALA A 33 -15.59 -12.25 1.46
N ILE A 34 -14.47 -11.84 0.86
CA ILE A 34 -14.39 -11.57 -0.57
C ILE A 34 -14.24 -12.93 -1.28
N PRO A 35 -15.11 -13.29 -2.23
CA PRO A 35 -15.16 -14.64 -2.80
C PRO A 35 -13.90 -14.98 -3.59
N LYS A 36 -13.13 -15.96 -3.10
CA LYS A 36 -11.85 -16.42 -3.70
C LYS A 36 -12.00 -16.81 -5.18
N GLY A 37 -11.46 -15.99 -6.09
CA GLY A 37 -11.16 -16.40 -7.46
C GLY A 37 -9.96 -17.36 -7.49
N LYS A 38 -9.78 -18.13 -8.57
CA LYS A 38 -8.90 -19.33 -8.63
C LYS A 38 -7.38 -19.12 -8.35
N ASN A 39 -6.92 -17.91 -8.02
CA ASN A 39 -5.59 -17.61 -7.45
C ASN A 39 -5.67 -16.83 -6.11
N GLY A 40 -6.79 -16.90 -5.40
CA GLY A 40 -7.02 -16.29 -4.09
C GLY A 40 -7.36 -14.80 -4.09
N CYS A 41 -7.05 -14.06 -5.17
CA CYS A 41 -7.36 -12.63 -5.27
C CYS A 41 -8.68 -12.35 -5.97
N SER A 42 -9.56 -11.63 -5.27
CA SER A 42 -10.93 -11.34 -5.71
C SER A 42 -11.30 -9.87 -5.66
N ALA A 43 -10.65 -9.09 -4.81
CA ALA A 43 -10.74 -7.64 -4.84
C ALA A 43 -9.39 -7.01 -4.55
N PRO A 44 -9.01 -5.92 -5.24
CA PRO A 44 -7.81 -5.18 -4.92
C PRO A 44 -7.92 -4.51 -3.54
N MET A 45 -6.78 -4.19 -2.94
CA MET A 45 -6.76 -3.37 -1.73
C MET A 45 -7.38 -1.99 -1.96
N SER A 46 -7.90 -1.38 -0.90
CA SER A 46 -8.48 -0.04 -0.98
C SER A 46 -7.45 1.03 -1.35
N ALA A 47 -7.92 2.15 -1.91
CA ALA A 47 -7.06 3.27 -2.30
C ALA A 47 -6.23 3.84 -1.13
N ASP A 48 -6.81 3.90 0.07
CA ASP A 48 -6.11 4.38 1.28
C ASP A 48 -4.99 3.42 1.72
N ALA A 49 -5.27 2.12 1.71
CA ALA A 49 -4.28 1.10 2.04
C ALA A 49 -3.14 1.12 1.00
N PHE A 50 -3.49 1.24 -0.28
CA PHE A 50 -2.53 1.34 -1.37
C PHE A 50 -1.66 2.58 -1.26
N SER A 51 -2.23 3.74 -0.94
CA SER A 51 -1.46 4.99 -0.79
C SER A 51 -0.42 4.88 0.32
N LYS A 52 -0.77 4.25 1.45
CA LYS A 52 0.18 3.99 2.54
C LYS A 52 1.30 3.04 2.11
N LEU A 53 0.95 1.97 1.39
CA LEU A 53 1.92 1.01 0.85
C LEU A 53 2.87 1.70 -0.14
N LYS A 54 2.33 2.44 -1.11
CA LYS A 54 3.09 3.15 -2.14
C LYS A 54 4.11 4.09 -1.48
N ASN A 55 3.66 4.90 -0.52
CA ASN A 55 4.55 5.79 0.24
C ASN A 55 5.64 5.01 0.98
N ALA A 56 5.31 3.87 1.60
CA ALA A 56 6.29 3.05 2.33
C ALA A 56 7.38 2.47 1.40
N VAL A 57 7.04 2.16 0.15
CA VAL A 57 8.01 1.72 -0.88
C VAL A 57 8.82 2.91 -1.37
N GLU A 58 8.17 4.01 -1.76
CA GLU A 58 8.81 5.19 -2.33
C GLU A 58 9.87 5.81 -1.41
N GLN A 59 9.61 5.84 -0.10
CA GLN A 59 10.53 6.39 0.91
C GLN A 59 11.80 5.54 1.13
N LYS A 60 11.93 4.36 0.53
CA LYS A 60 13.18 3.59 0.64
C LYS A 60 14.24 4.20 -0.27
N PRO A 61 15.47 4.43 0.21
CA PRO A 61 16.51 5.08 -0.59
C PRO A 61 17.14 4.16 -1.65
N PHE A 62 17.18 2.85 -1.40
CA PHE A 62 17.83 1.87 -2.26
C PHE A 62 16.81 1.02 -3.02
N SER A 63 17.10 0.74 -4.30
CA SER A 63 16.24 -0.05 -5.20
C SER A 63 15.95 -1.44 -4.66
N ASP A 64 16.96 -2.13 -4.12
CA ASP A 64 16.78 -3.46 -3.53
C ASP A 64 15.81 -3.45 -2.35
N THR A 65 15.92 -2.44 -1.47
CA THR A 65 15.01 -2.28 -0.34
C THR A 65 13.59 -1.91 -0.80
N ARG A 66 13.45 -1.10 -1.85
CA ARG A 66 12.14 -0.84 -2.51
C ARG A 66 11.54 -2.14 -3.02
N MET A 67 12.31 -2.92 -3.77
CA MET A 67 11.89 -4.20 -4.37
C MET A 67 11.43 -5.19 -3.30
N SER A 68 12.22 -5.37 -2.24
CA SER A 68 11.87 -6.26 -1.12
C SER A 68 10.57 -5.81 -0.43
N THR A 69 10.45 -4.51 -0.12
CA THR A 69 9.25 -3.94 0.52
C THR A 69 8.01 -4.11 -0.36
N ALA A 70 8.12 -3.78 -1.65
CA ALA A 70 7.03 -3.92 -2.61
C ALA A 70 6.56 -5.38 -2.74
N LYS A 71 7.51 -6.33 -2.83
CA LYS A 71 7.19 -7.76 -2.90
C LYS A 71 6.50 -8.25 -1.64
N ILE A 72 7.00 -7.91 -0.45
CA ILE A 72 6.38 -8.29 0.84
C ILE A 72 4.95 -7.76 0.90
N ALA A 73 4.74 -6.50 0.54
CA ALA A 73 3.42 -5.90 0.60
C ALA A 73 2.45 -6.53 -0.43
N THR A 74 2.94 -6.87 -1.61
CA THR A 74 2.17 -7.55 -2.67
C THR A 74 1.81 -8.99 -2.29
N LYS A 75 2.70 -9.76 -1.64
CA LYS A 75 2.39 -11.16 -1.24
C LYS A 75 1.17 -11.28 -0.33
N ASN A 76 0.96 -10.26 0.50
CA ASN A 76 -0.07 -10.27 1.54
C ASN A 76 -1.38 -9.61 1.08
N ASN A 77 -1.43 -9.07 -0.13
CA ASN A 77 -2.56 -8.30 -0.60
C ASN A 77 -2.85 -8.56 -2.08
N CYS A 78 -4.09 -8.32 -2.46
CA CYS A 78 -4.47 -8.27 -3.86
C CYS A 78 -4.31 -6.86 -4.38
N LEU A 79 -3.78 -6.74 -5.59
CA LEU A 79 -3.61 -5.46 -6.24
C LEU A 79 -4.41 -5.43 -7.55
N SER A 80 -4.87 -4.25 -7.95
CA SER A 80 -5.33 -4.04 -9.32
C SER A 80 -4.14 -3.82 -10.24
N THR A 81 -4.36 -3.99 -11.54
CA THR A 81 -3.38 -3.70 -12.57
C THR A 81 -2.85 -2.28 -12.44
N ASN A 82 -3.73 -1.30 -12.21
CA ASN A 82 -3.34 0.10 -12.00
C ASN A 82 -2.49 0.30 -10.74
N GLN A 83 -2.77 -0.42 -9.66
CA GLN A 83 -1.96 -0.35 -8.45
C GLN A 83 -0.56 -0.93 -8.68
N ILE A 84 -0.46 -2.04 -9.41
CA ILE A 84 0.82 -2.64 -9.79
C ILE A 84 1.59 -1.70 -10.71
N PHE A 85 0.92 -1.10 -11.69
CA PHE A 85 1.49 -0.08 -12.58
C PHE A 85 2.13 1.08 -11.81
N GLU A 86 1.42 1.61 -10.82
CA GLU A 86 1.91 2.69 -9.97
C GLU A 86 3.11 2.28 -9.11
N ILE A 87 3.21 1.01 -8.68
CA ILE A 87 4.40 0.51 -7.99
C ILE A 87 5.56 0.32 -8.97
N CYS A 88 5.32 -0.17 -10.19
CA CYS A 88 6.35 -0.27 -11.23
C CYS A 88 7.02 1.09 -11.48
N LYS A 89 6.25 2.19 -11.49
CA LYS A 89 6.78 3.55 -11.67
C LYS A 89 7.75 4.02 -10.58
N LEU A 90 7.80 3.35 -9.43
CA LEU A 90 8.76 3.66 -8.36
C LEU A 90 10.19 3.15 -8.65
N PHE A 91 10.34 2.31 -9.69
CA PHE A 91 11.64 1.81 -10.14
C PHE A 91 12.12 2.60 -11.36
N SER A 92 13.38 2.98 -11.33
CA SER A 92 14.01 3.76 -12.41
C SER A 92 14.40 2.88 -13.60
N MET A 93 14.83 1.65 -13.34
CA MET A 93 15.35 0.73 -14.36
C MET A 93 14.25 -0.20 -14.85
N ASP A 94 14.16 -0.37 -16.16
CA ASP A 94 13.17 -1.23 -16.80
C ASP A 94 13.28 -2.70 -16.37
N ASP A 95 14.50 -3.19 -16.14
CA ASP A 95 14.72 -4.55 -15.61
C ASP A 95 14.10 -4.74 -14.22
N ASP A 96 14.16 -3.72 -13.35
CA ASP A 96 13.53 -3.77 -12.03
C ASP A 96 12.00 -3.71 -12.15
N LYS A 97 11.49 -2.83 -13.01
CA LYS A 97 10.05 -2.76 -13.31
C LYS A 97 9.54 -4.12 -13.78
N LEU A 98 10.27 -4.77 -14.70
CA LEU A 98 9.90 -6.05 -15.29
C LEU A 98 9.92 -7.16 -14.23
N LYS A 99 10.98 -7.20 -13.42
CA LYS A 99 11.14 -8.15 -12.31
C LYS A 99 10.00 -8.03 -11.28
N TYR A 100 9.53 -6.81 -11.01
CA TYR A 100 8.39 -6.61 -10.11
C TYR A 100 7.07 -6.99 -10.80
N ALA A 101 6.83 -6.57 -12.05
CA ALA A 101 5.62 -6.88 -12.80
C ALA A 101 5.42 -8.40 -12.95
N GLN A 102 6.42 -9.15 -13.39
CA GLN A 102 6.32 -10.60 -13.51
C GLN A 102 5.96 -11.28 -12.18
N PHE A 103 6.54 -10.78 -11.09
CA PHE A 103 6.23 -11.27 -9.74
C PHE A 103 4.79 -10.92 -9.31
N ALA A 104 4.33 -9.70 -9.59
CA ALA A 104 3.04 -9.20 -9.15
C ALA A 104 1.85 -9.80 -9.94
N TYR A 105 2.10 -10.40 -11.10
CA TYR A 105 1.05 -11.01 -11.94
C TYR A 105 0.17 -11.98 -11.15
N ASP A 106 0.78 -12.87 -10.35
CA ASP A 106 0.04 -13.90 -9.63
C ASP A 106 -0.85 -13.33 -8.50
N PHE A 107 -0.62 -12.08 -8.08
CA PHE A 107 -1.36 -11.35 -7.03
C PHE A 107 -2.30 -10.27 -7.61
N CYS A 108 -2.44 -10.22 -8.93
CA CYS A 108 -3.35 -9.30 -9.60
C CYS A 108 -4.80 -9.81 -9.53
N SER A 109 -5.70 -8.91 -9.16
CA SER A 109 -7.15 -9.16 -9.11
C SER A 109 -7.84 -9.08 -10.48
N ASP A 110 -7.30 -8.31 -11.42
CA ASP A 110 -7.88 -8.03 -12.74
C ASP A 110 -6.89 -8.32 -13.89
N LYS A 111 -6.38 -9.55 -13.93
CA LYS A 111 -5.39 -10.01 -14.93
C LYS A 111 -5.78 -9.76 -16.40
N ALA A 112 -7.07 -9.64 -16.70
CA ALA A 112 -7.55 -9.31 -18.04
C ALA A 112 -7.00 -7.96 -18.56
N ASN A 113 -6.68 -7.02 -17.66
CA ASN A 113 -6.14 -5.70 -18.02
C ASN A 113 -4.61 -5.64 -17.96
N TYR A 114 -3.95 -6.73 -17.57
CA TYR A 114 -2.54 -6.71 -17.16
C TYR A 114 -1.56 -6.31 -18.27
N TYR A 115 -1.96 -6.48 -19.53
CA TYR A 115 -1.19 -6.07 -20.70
C TYR A 115 -0.85 -4.57 -20.70
N THR A 116 -1.67 -3.73 -20.05
CA THR A 116 -1.45 -2.28 -19.94
C THR A 116 -0.18 -1.92 -19.17
N ILE A 117 0.38 -2.84 -18.36
CA ILE A 117 1.65 -2.61 -17.66
C ILE A 117 2.83 -2.43 -18.62
N SER A 118 2.73 -2.92 -19.86
CA SER A 118 3.76 -2.70 -20.88
C SER A 118 4.13 -1.22 -21.08
N GLU A 119 3.18 -0.29 -20.87
CA GLU A 119 3.38 1.16 -21.02
C GLU A 119 4.36 1.76 -19.98
N VAL A 120 4.68 1.04 -18.91
CA VAL A 120 5.63 1.53 -17.88
C VAL A 120 7.10 1.40 -18.33
N PHE A 121 7.36 0.57 -19.33
CA PHE A 121 8.70 0.29 -19.83
C PHE A 121 9.10 1.33 -20.88
N ALA A 122 10.31 1.87 -20.72
CA ALA A 122 10.88 2.82 -21.67
C ALA A 122 11.43 2.14 -22.93
N PHE A 123 11.89 0.88 -22.82
CA PHE A 123 12.52 0.17 -23.92
C PHE A 123 11.58 -0.89 -24.51
N SER A 124 11.46 -0.91 -25.84
CA SER A 124 10.66 -1.90 -26.57
C SER A 124 11.11 -3.34 -26.30
N THR A 125 12.41 -3.56 -26.12
CA THR A 125 12.96 -4.88 -25.77
C THR A 125 12.43 -5.40 -24.44
N THR A 126 12.20 -4.52 -23.47
CA THR A 126 11.58 -4.89 -22.18
C THR A 126 10.09 -5.15 -22.36
N GLN A 127 9.40 -4.36 -23.18
CA GLN A 127 8.00 -4.59 -23.53
C GLN A 127 7.79 -5.96 -24.19
N GLU A 128 8.65 -6.34 -25.14
CA GLU A 128 8.63 -7.65 -25.80
C GLU A 128 8.85 -8.81 -24.81
N LYS A 129 9.82 -8.68 -23.89
CA LYS A 129 10.04 -9.66 -22.81
C LYS A 129 8.81 -9.80 -21.91
N PHE A 130 8.15 -8.69 -21.58
CA PHE A 130 6.93 -8.70 -20.79
C PHE A 130 5.77 -9.37 -21.53
N ASN A 131 5.57 -9.04 -22.79
CA ASN A 131 4.52 -9.66 -23.62
C ASN A 131 4.74 -11.17 -23.77
N THR A 132 5.99 -11.59 -24.01
CA THR A 132 6.36 -13.01 -24.06
C THR A 132 6.03 -13.73 -22.74
N PHE A 133 6.23 -13.06 -21.61
CA PHE A 133 5.83 -13.60 -20.30
C PHE A 133 4.32 -13.76 -20.17
N LEU A 134 3.52 -12.81 -20.69
CA LEU A 134 2.06 -12.90 -20.65
C LEU A 134 1.52 -14.01 -21.56
N ASP A 135 2.10 -14.18 -22.75
CA ASP A 135 1.73 -15.25 -23.68
C ASP A 135 1.99 -16.66 -23.09
N ALA A 136 2.92 -16.78 -22.14
CA ALA A 136 3.26 -18.02 -21.47
C ALA A 136 2.41 -18.33 -20.21
N LYS A 137 1.49 -17.44 -19.81
CA LYS A 137 0.70 -17.54 -18.56
C LYS A 137 -0.74 -18.01 -18.80
#